data_AF-V7EUR3-F1
#
_entry.id   AF-V7EUR3-F1
#
_cell.length_a   1.000
_cell.length_b   1.000
_cell.length_c   1.000
_cell.angle_alpha   90.00
_cell.angle_beta   90.00
_cell.angle_gamma   90.00
#
_symmetry.space_group_name_H-M   'P 1'
#
loop_
_entity.id
_entity.type
_entity.pdbx_description
1 polymer ?
#
loop_
_entity_poly.entity_id
_entity_poly.type
_entity_poly.pdbx_seq_one_letter_code
_entity_poly.pdbx_strand_id
1 'polypeptide(L)'
;MAPVASFESAGVRLNDGTVLEPDVVIAATGYRSGLEAMLGDLGVLDAKGVPKANGGTPSGQPGLWFIGMRPSLTSYFHSAGLQAEAIARQIARKL
;
A
#
# COMPACT_ATOMS: atom_id res chain seq x y z
N MET A 1 -3.87 -10.97 24.35
CA MET A 1 -3.00 -9.86 24.81
C MET A 1 -3.63 -8.56 24.41
N ALA A 2 -3.61 -7.56 25.30
CA ALA A 2 -4.06 -6.21 24.96
C ALA A 2 -3.11 -5.55 23.93
N PRO A 3 -3.60 -4.62 23.08
CA PRO A 3 -2.76 -3.87 22.14
C PRO A 3 -1.75 -2.97 22.85
N VAL A 4 -0.69 -2.59 22.13
CA VAL A 4 0.29 -1.58 22.60
C VAL A 4 -0.39 -0.22 22.76
N ALA A 5 -0.19 0.39 23.92
CA ALA A 5 -0.62 1.75 24.25
C ALA A 5 0.49 2.76 23.95
N SER A 6 1.71 2.48 24.44
CA SER A 6 2.86 3.38 24.36
C SER A 6 4.18 2.62 24.46
N PHE A 7 5.22 3.22 23.91
CA PHE A 7 6.61 2.87 24.19
C PHE A 7 7.13 3.82 25.28
N GLU A 8 7.62 3.26 26.37
CA GLU A 8 8.15 3.97 27.54
C GLU A 8 9.63 3.60 27.73
N SER A 9 10.36 4.38 28.52
CA SER A 9 11.76 4.06 28.83
C SER A 9 11.93 2.71 29.52
N ALA A 10 10.93 2.28 30.30
CA ALA A 10 10.92 1.01 31.02
C ALA A 10 10.38 -0.17 30.20
N GLY A 11 9.84 0.04 28.99
CA GLY A 11 9.28 -1.04 28.19
C GLY A 11 8.08 -0.64 27.35
N VAL A 12 7.21 -1.61 27.06
CA VAL A 12 6.01 -1.44 26.24
C VAL A 12 4.78 -1.57 27.12
N ARG A 13 4.01 -0.48 27.26
CA ARG A 13 2.74 -0.49 27.97
C ARG A 13 1.64 -0.98 27.05
N LEU A 14 0.81 -1.90 27.54
CA LEU A 14 -0.39 -2.35 26.87
C LEU A 14 -1.63 -1.59 27.37
N ASN A 15 -2.70 -1.61 26.59
CA ASN A 15 -3.95 -0.91 26.92
C ASN A 15 -4.64 -1.41 28.19
N ASP A 16 -4.28 -2.58 28.71
CA ASP A 16 -4.76 -3.10 30.00
C ASP A 16 -3.91 -2.66 31.20
N GLY A 17 -2.88 -1.84 30.98
CA GLY A 17 -1.96 -1.35 32.01
C GLY A 17 -0.73 -2.22 32.22
N THR A 18 -0.68 -3.43 31.65
CA THR A 18 0.49 -4.32 31.71
C THR A 18 1.70 -3.66 31.06
N VAL A 19 2.88 -3.85 31.64
CA VAL A 19 4.17 -3.42 31.07
C VAL A 19 5.00 -4.65 30.71
N LEU A 20 5.45 -4.71 29.46
CA LEU A 20 6.38 -5.72 28.97
C LEU A 20 7.78 -5.12 28.85
N GLU A 21 8.82 -5.88 29.16
CA GLU A 21 10.22 -5.42 29.06
C GLU A 21 10.99 -6.22 27.97
N PRO A 22 10.66 -6.07 26.68
CA PRO A 22 11.38 -6.77 25.61
C PRO A 22 12.74 -6.12 25.32
N ASP A 23 13.77 -6.94 25.07
CA ASP A 23 15.06 -6.43 24.58
C ASP A 23 14.97 -5.84 23.16
N VAL A 24 14.06 -6.37 22.34
CA VAL A 24 13.90 -6.01 20.93
C VAL A 24 12.43 -5.94 20.55
N VAL A 25 12.08 -4.92 19.76
CA VAL A 25 10.75 -4.76 19.15
C VAL A 25 10.89 -4.84 17.62
N ILE A 26 10.13 -5.73 16.99
CA ILE A 26 10.08 -5.85 15.53
C ILE A 26 8.79 -5.20 15.02
N ALA A 27 8.92 -4.05 14.35
CA ALA A 27 7.80 -3.35 13.74
C ALA A 27 7.42 -3.97 12.38
N ALA A 28 6.60 -5.03 12.40
CA ALA A 28 6.08 -5.69 11.20
C ALA A 28 4.78 -5.02 10.67
N THR A 29 4.71 -3.69 10.66
CA THR A 29 3.49 -2.91 10.39
C THR A 29 3.17 -2.69 8.90
N GLY A 30 3.90 -3.36 8.01
CA GLY A 30 3.74 -3.22 6.56
C GLY A 30 4.42 -1.97 5.98
N TYR A 31 4.12 -1.68 4.72
CA TYR A 31 4.71 -0.59 3.94
C TYR A 31 3.66 0.38 3.42
N ARG A 32 4.05 1.64 3.18
CA ARG A 32 3.27 2.61 2.40
C ARG A 32 3.62 2.48 0.91
N SER A 33 2.78 3.03 0.03
CA SER A 33 3.07 3.10 -1.41
C SER A 33 4.27 4.00 -1.72
N GLY A 34 4.47 5.08 -0.94
CA GLY A 34 5.58 6.03 -1.11
C GLY A 34 5.45 6.91 -2.37
N LEU A 35 4.27 6.97 -2.96
CA LEU A 35 4.01 7.67 -4.23
C LEU A 35 3.68 9.15 -4.03
N GLU A 36 3.39 9.59 -2.81
CA GLU A 36 2.88 10.91 -2.49
C GLU A 36 3.84 12.02 -2.96
N ALA A 37 5.14 11.85 -2.73
CA ALA A 37 6.15 12.82 -3.15
C ALA A 37 6.30 12.94 -4.68
N MET A 38 5.93 11.91 -5.43
CA MET A 38 6.08 11.88 -6.89
C MET A 38 4.78 12.25 -7.62
N LEU A 39 3.62 11.85 -7.07
CA LEU A 39 2.34 11.85 -7.77
C LEU A 39 1.22 12.58 -7.00
N GLY A 40 1.51 13.13 -5.82
CA GLY A 40 0.51 13.73 -4.93
C GLY A 40 -0.32 14.83 -5.59
N ASP A 41 0.32 15.69 -6.39
CA ASP A 41 -0.32 16.82 -7.06
C ASP A 41 -1.16 16.42 -8.29
N LEU A 42 -1.05 15.17 -8.76
CA LEU A 42 -1.76 14.69 -9.95
C LEU A 42 -3.21 14.25 -9.66
N GLY A 43 -3.62 14.23 -8.39
CA GLY A 43 -4.97 13.82 -7.97
C GLY A 43 -5.25 12.32 -8.15
N VAL A 44 -4.23 11.52 -8.47
CA VAL A 44 -4.36 10.07 -8.79
C VAL A 44 -4.31 9.15 -7.58
N LEU A 45 -3.92 9.68 -6.41
CA LEU A 45 -3.83 8.95 -5.15
C LEU A 45 -5.03 9.25 -4.24
N ASP A 46 -5.45 8.28 -3.44
CA ASP A 46 -6.41 8.48 -2.35
C ASP A 46 -5.74 9.11 -1.11
N ALA A 47 -6.52 9.33 -0.05
CA ALA A 47 -6.04 9.94 1.20
C ALA A 47 -4.97 9.09 1.93
N LYS A 48 -4.78 7.82 1.55
CA LYS A 48 -3.76 6.92 2.10
C LYS A 48 -2.54 6.80 1.18
N GLY A 49 -2.47 7.59 0.10
CA GLY A 49 -1.41 7.51 -0.90
C GLY A 49 -1.55 6.33 -1.88
N VAL A 50 -2.70 5.64 -1.89
CA VAL A 50 -2.92 4.47 -2.74
C VAL A 50 -3.47 4.92 -4.09
N PRO A 51 -2.99 4.38 -5.22
CA PRO A 51 -3.55 4.69 -6.52
C PRO A 51 -5.05 4.39 -6.62
N LYS A 52 -5.82 5.37 -7.11
CA LYS A 52 -7.27 5.23 -7.38
C LYS A 52 -7.54 4.24 -8.52
N ALA A 53 -6.64 4.19 -9.51
CA ALA A 53 -6.69 3.26 -10.63
C ALA A 53 -5.85 2.00 -10.37
N ASN A 54 -6.16 0.91 -11.09
CA ASN A 54 -5.42 -0.35 -11.04
C ASN A 54 -5.64 -1.17 -12.32
N GLY A 55 -4.57 -1.74 -12.88
CA GLY A 55 -4.64 -2.51 -14.12
C GLY A 55 -5.25 -1.69 -15.26
N GLY A 56 -6.20 -2.28 -15.99
CA GLY A 56 -6.84 -1.64 -17.15
C GLY A 56 -7.79 -0.47 -16.85
N THR A 57 -7.94 -0.06 -15.58
CA THR A 57 -8.70 1.15 -15.21
C THR A 57 -7.84 2.39 -15.46
N PRO A 58 -8.27 3.37 -16.27
CA PRO A 58 -7.49 4.59 -16.51
C PRO A 58 -7.29 5.41 -15.23
N SER A 59 -6.10 6.01 -15.08
CA SER A 59 -5.76 6.89 -13.95
C SER A 59 -6.38 8.29 -14.02
N GLY A 60 -6.94 8.66 -15.18
CA GLY A 60 -7.32 10.04 -15.49
C GLY A 60 -6.15 10.89 -16.02
N GLN A 61 -4.90 10.39 -15.94
CA GLN A 61 -3.72 11.02 -16.51
C GLN A 61 -3.25 10.24 -17.76
N PRO A 62 -3.08 10.91 -18.92
CA PRO A 62 -2.59 10.25 -20.13
C PRO A 62 -1.23 9.55 -19.91
N GLY A 63 -1.14 8.28 -20.31
CA GLY A 63 0.10 7.50 -20.21
C GLY A 63 0.43 6.93 -18.83
N LEU A 64 -0.30 7.32 -17.77
CA LEU A 64 -0.04 6.83 -16.41
C LEU A 64 -0.95 5.65 -16.06
N TRP A 65 -0.34 4.53 -15.66
CA TRP A 65 -1.01 3.30 -15.24
C TRP A 65 -0.42 2.78 -13.93
N PHE A 66 -1.23 2.02 -13.18
CA PHE A 66 -0.81 1.43 -11.90
C PHE A 66 -1.04 -0.08 -11.90
N ILE A 67 -0.04 -0.81 -11.43
CA ILE A 67 0.01 -2.27 -11.38
C ILE A 67 0.75 -2.69 -10.11
N GLY A 68 0.33 -3.78 -9.48
CA GLY A 68 1.04 -4.32 -8.32
C GLY A 68 1.08 -3.32 -7.16
N MET A 69 -0.01 -2.59 -6.95
CA MET A 69 -0.16 -1.60 -5.87
C MET A 69 -1.29 -1.98 -4.90
N ARG A 70 -1.93 -3.15 -5.10
CA ARG A 70 -3.03 -3.63 -4.27
C ARG A 70 -2.79 -5.09 -3.87
N PRO A 71 -2.93 -5.44 -2.59
CA PRO A 71 -2.84 -6.84 -2.16
C PRO A 71 -3.95 -7.68 -2.80
N SER A 72 -3.60 -8.91 -3.17
CA SER A 72 -4.55 -9.90 -3.69
C SER A 72 -4.41 -11.22 -2.95
N LEU A 73 -5.53 -11.88 -2.71
CA LEU A 73 -5.59 -13.23 -2.13
C LEU A 73 -5.20 -14.31 -3.17
N THR A 74 -5.30 -14.02 -4.47
CA THR A 74 -5.01 -14.96 -5.58
C THR A 74 -3.55 -14.98 -6.02
N SER A 75 -2.61 -14.65 -5.12
CA SER A 75 -1.20 -14.34 -5.39
C SER A 75 -0.97 -12.98 -6.05
N TYR A 76 0.02 -12.26 -5.52
CA TYR A 76 0.41 -10.93 -5.98
C TYR A 76 0.94 -10.94 -7.42
N PHE A 77 1.78 -11.93 -7.75
CA PHE A 77 2.39 -12.04 -9.07
C PHE A 77 1.39 -12.42 -10.15
N HIS A 78 0.46 -13.31 -9.83
CA HIS A 78 -0.60 -13.69 -10.77
C HIS A 78 -1.52 -12.49 -11.05
N SER A 79 -1.93 -11.75 -10.01
CA SER A 79 -2.73 -10.54 -10.19
C SER A 79 -2.00 -9.46 -11.00
N ALA A 80 -0.70 -9.29 -10.79
CA ALA A 80 0.12 -8.37 -11.59
C ALA A 80 0.14 -8.78 -13.07
N GLY A 81 0.28 -10.06 -13.39
CA GLY A 81 0.21 -10.54 -14.78
C GLY A 81 -1.11 -10.15 -15.48
N LEU A 82 -2.24 -10.41 -14.83
CA LEU A 82 -3.56 -10.04 -15.34
C LEU A 82 -3.72 -8.52 -15.52
N GLN A 83 -3.20 -7.74 -14.57
CA GLN A 83 -3.21 -6.27 -14.64
C GLN A 83 -2.34 -5.76 -15.79
N ALA A 84 -1.17 -6.36 -16.03
CA ALA A 84 -0.26 -6.00 -17.11
C ALA A 84 -0.92 -6.20 -18.48
N GLU A 85 -1.56 -7.35 -18.68
CA GLU A 85 -2.31 -7.61 -19.92
C GLU A 85 -3.46 -6.63 -20.12
N ALA A 86 -4.18 -6.29 -19.04
CA ALA A 86 -5.28 -5.33 -19.11
C ALA A 86 -4.78 -3.93 -19.49
N ILE A 87 -3.64 -3.49 -18.95
CA ILE A 87 -2.98 -2.23 -19.33
C ILE A 87 -2.56 -2.28 -20.79
N ALA A 88 -1.88 -3.34 -21.23
CA ALA A 88 -1.43 -3.48 -22.61
C ALA A 88 -2.59 -3.41 -23.61
N ARG A 89 -3.71 -4.08 -23.32
CA ARG A 89 -4.94 -4.00 -24.13
C ARG A 89 -5.51 -2.58 -24.20
N GLN A 90 -5.46 -1.80 -23.12
CA GLN A 90 -5.90 -0.41 -23.15
C GLN A 90 -4.97 0.50 -23.95
N ILE A 91 -3.65 0.29 -23.82
CA ILE A 91 -2.65 1.05 -24.58
C ILE A 91 -2.82 0.76 -26.08
N ALA A 92 -2.92 -0.52 -26.47
CA ALA A 92 -3.07 -0.93 -27.85
C ALA A 92 -4.36 -0.40 -28.52
N ARG A 93 -5.42 -0.13 -27.76
CA ARG A 93 -6.66 0.48 -28.28
C ARG A 93 -6.57 2.01 -28.47
N LYS A 94 -5.56 2.64 -27.87
CA LYS A 94 -5.34 4.10 -27.95
C LYS A 94 -4.21 4.48 -28.92
N LEU A 95 -3.45 3.49 -29.38
CA LEU A 95 -2.59 3.56 -30.56
C LEU A 95 -3.46 3.35 -31.81
#